data_AF-A0A2E4YW24-F1
#
_entry.id   AF-A0A2E4YW24-F1
#
_cell.length_a   1.000
_cell.length_b   1.000
_cell.length_c   1.000
_cell.angle_alpha   90.00
_cell.angle_beta   90.00
_cell.angle_gamma   90.00
#
_symmetry.space_group_name_H-M   'P 1'
#
loop_
_entity.id
_entity.type
_entity.pdbx_description
1 polymer ?
#
loop_
_entity_poly.entity_id
_entity_poly.type
_entity_poly.pdbx_seq_one_letter_code
_entity_poly.pdbx_strand_id
1 'polypeptide(L)'
;MKNWIPEICYEEDAEGMSSHIPFIQVPKNQEMPRFLFIFESQETGEFEPGEDGNPLPIYNMDLHQYADMATLKNNLDPETFDKVRLALGLEPLAIAAKKGQEISQKVRENLN
;
A
#
# COMPACT_ATOMS: atom_id res chain seq x y z
N MET A 1 -22.74 10.35 -14.98
CA MET A 1 -21.28 10.49 -14.89
C MET A 1 -20.74 9.19 -14.33
N LYS A 2 -19.71 8.59 -14.94
CA LYS A 2 -19.01 7.46 -14.31
C LYS A 2 -18.15 8.04 -13.18
N ASN A 3 -18.34 7.57 -11.96
CA ASN A 3 -17.43 7.89 -10.86
C ASN A 3 -16.07 7.26 -11.19
N TRP A 4 -14.99 8.01 -10.97
CA TRP A 4 -13.64 7.47 -11.10
C TRP A 4 -13.43 6.33 -10.09
N ILE A 5 -12.84 5.23 -10.54
CA ILE A 5 -12.50 4.08 -9.71
C ILE A 5 -10.98 4.06 -9.58
N PRO A 6 -10.43 4.02 -8.36
CA PRO A 6 -8.99 3.95 -8.17
C PRO A 6 -8.46 2.59 -8.64
N GLU A 7 -7.39 2.63 -9.44
CA GLU A 7 -6.69 1.45 -9.93
C GLU A 7 -5.27 1.46 -9.38
N ILE A 8 -4.84 0.33 -8.79
CA ILE A 8 -3.46 0.13 -8.37
C ILE A 8 -2.67 -0.29 -9.61
N CYS A 9 -1.73 0.55 -10.00
CA CYS A 9 -0.86 0.37 -11.16
C CYS A 9 0.58 0.07 -10.72
N TYR A 10 1.31 -0.60 -11.60
CA TYR A 10 2.74 -0.82 -11.49
C TYR A 10 3.40 -0.29 -12.76
N GLU A 11 4.60 0.26 -12.65
CA GLU A 11 5.39 0.64 -13.82
C GLU A 11 5.95 -0.60 -14.49
N GLU A 12 5.89 -0.64 -15.82
CA GLU A 12 6.42 -1.75 -16.62
C GLU A 12 7.96 -1.71 -16.68
N ASP A 13 8.57 -0.51 -16.65
CA ASP A 13 10.02 -0.30 -16.79
C ASP A 13 10.70 0.16 -15.49
N ALA A 14 11.91 -0.36 -15.23
CA ALA A 14 12.72 -0.08 -14.05
C ALA A 14 13.29 1.36 -13.98
N GLU A 15 13.25 2.10 -15.10
CA GLU A 15 13.67 3.50 -15.17
C GLU A 15 12.50 4.48 -14.89
N GLY A 16 11.34 3.97 -14.50
CA GLY A 16 10.16 4.76 -14.21
C GLY A 16 10.25 5.61 -12.93
N MET A 17 9.26 6.50 -12.75
CA MET A 17 9.22 7.47 -11.67
C MET A 17 8.86 6.87 -10.31
N SER A 18 8.20 5.72 -10.27
CA SER A 18 7.71 5.09 -9.04
C SER A 18 8.68 4.07 -8.45
N SER A 19 9.79 3.75 -9.13
CA SER A 19 10.83 2.82 -8.64
C SER A 19 10.24 1.48 -8.17
N HIS A 20 9.33 0.91 -8.97
CA HIS A 20 8.56 -0.31 -8.69
C HIS A 20 7.56 -0.24 -7.52
N ILE A 21 7.37 0.92 -6.91
CA ILE A 21 6.33 1.11 -5.90
C ILE A 21 4.98 1.23 -6.62
N PRO A 22 3.94 0.50 -6.19
CA PRO A 22 2.61 0.64 -6.75
C PRO A 22 2.07 2.06 -6.56
N PHE A 23 1.30 2.54 -7.53
CA PHE A 23 0.73 3.89 -7.50
C PHE A 23 -0.71 3.89 -8.02
N ILE A 24 -1.45 4.95 -7.68
CA ILE A 24 -2.78 5.20 -8.21
C ILE A 24 -2.71 6.49 -9.02
N GLN A 25 -3.15 6.44 -10.28
CA GLN A 25 -3.27 7.65 -11.09
C GLN A 25 -4.51 8.44 -10.66
N VAL A 26 -4.30 9.48 -9.86
CA VAL A 26 -5.39 10.34 -9.37
C VAL A 26 -5.66 11.46 -10.38
N PRO A 27 -6.87 11.55 -10.97
CA PRO A 27 -7.23 12.65 -11.88
C PRO A 27 -7.16 14.03 -11.20
N LYS A 28 -6.92 15.09 -11.98
CA LYS A 28 -6.75 16.47 -11.47
C LYS A 28 -7.83 16.98 -10.50
N ASN A 29 -9.06 16.46 -10.61
CA ASN A 29 -10.21 16.89 -9.82
C ASN A 29 -10.66 15.82 -8.81
N GLN A 30 -9.76 14.91 -8.44
CA GLN A 30 -10.01 13.82 -7.48
C GLN A 30 -8.95 13.86 -6.37
N GLU A 31 -9.29 13.29 -5.23
CA GLU A 31 -8.35 13.08 -4.12
C GLU A 31 -7.91 11.61 -4.08
N MET A 32 -6.71 11.36 -3.54
CA MET A 32 -6.29 10.01 -3.21
C MET A 32 -7.30 9.37 -2.22
N PRO A 33 -7.74 8.12 -2.44
CA PRO A 33 -8.63 7.45 -1.50
C PRO A 33 -8.01 7.34 -0.11
N ARG A 34 -8.79 7.71 0.92
CA ARG A 34 -8.35 7.61 2.33
C ARG A 34 -8.47 6.19 2.87
N PHE A 35 -9.25 5.35 2.19
CA PHE A 35 -9.55 3.98 2.56
C PHE A 35 -9.73 3.12 1.31
N LEU A 36 -9.17 1.92 1.29
CA LEU A 36 -9.24 0.97 0.20
C LEU A 36 -9.70 -0.39 0.72
N PHE A 37 -10.56 -1.03 -0.07
CA PHE A 37 -10.93 -2.43 0.10
C PHE A 37 -10.23 -3.24 -0.98
N ILE A 38 -9.49 -4.28 -0.59
CA ILE A 38 -8.73 -5.13 -1.52
C ILE A 38 -9.00 -6.58 -1.17
N PHE A 39 -9.39 -7.39 -2.14
CA PHE A 39 -9.46 -8.83 -1.95
C PHE A 39 -8.07 -9.44 -2.09
N GLU A 40 -7.65 -10.21 -1.10
CA GLU A 40 -6.60 -11.21 -1.23
C GLU A 40 -7.22 -12.43 -1.91
N SER A 41 -6.65 -12.81 -3.06
CA SER A 41 -7.05 -14.00 -3.81
C SER A 41 -5.94 -15.03 -3.69
N GLN A 42 -6.16 -16.06 -2.87
CA GLN A 42 -5.17 -17.10 -2.60
C GLN A 42 -5.62 -18.44 -3.20
N GLU A 43 -4.77 -19.06 -4.02
CA GLU A 43 -5.02 -20.41 -4.53
C GLU A 43 -5.03 -21.42 -3.38
N THR A 44 -6.06 -22.27 -3.35
CA THR A 44 -6.19 -23.32 -2.32
C THR A 44 -5.40 -24.57 -2.66
N GLY A 45 -5.00 -24.74 -3.93
CA GLY A 45 -4.44 -25.97 -4.48
C GLY A 45 -5.49 -27.02 -4.87
N GLU A 46 -6.77 -26.72 -4.67
CA GLU A 46 -7.89 -27.54 -5.11
C GLU A 46 -8.39 -27.11 -6.48
N PHE A 47 -9.03 -28.03 -7.21
CA PHE A 47 -9.54 -27.78 -8.56
C PHE A 47 -10.99 -28.25 -8.68
N GLU A 48 -11.79 -27.48 -9.40
CA GLU A 48 -13.15 -27.85 -9.81
C GLU A 48 -13.23 -28.10 -11.32
N PRO A 49 -14.16 -28.95 -11.80
CA PRO A 49 -14.37 -29.11 -13.23
C PRO A 49 -15.01 -27.85 -13.82
N GLY A 50 -14.31 -27.19 -14.76
CA GLY A 50 -14.82 -26.05 -15.51
C GLY A 50 -15.92 -26.42 -16.51
N GLU A 51 -16.49 -25.41 -17.17
CA GLU A 51 -17.60 -25.60 -18.13
C GLU A 51 -17.22 -26.49 -19.33
N ASP A 52 -15.95 -26.54 -19.68
CA ASP A 52 -15.38 -27.40 -20.73
C ASP A 52 -14.84 -28.74 -20.18
N GLY A 53 -14.99 -28.98 -18.88
CA GLY A 53 -14.49 -30.15 -18.16
C GLY A 53 -13.00 -30.07 -17.77
N ASN A 54 -12.29 -28.99 -18.11
CA ASN A 54 -10.90 -28.79 -17.69
C ASN A 54 -10.83 -28.35 -16.21
N PRO A 55 -9.82 -28.79 -15.44
CA PRO A 55 -9.66 -28.35 -14.06
C PRO A 55 -9.43 -26.83 -13.94
N LEU A 56 -10.24 -26.15 -13.15
CA LEU A 56 -10.08 -24.74 -12.77
C LEU A 56 -9.63 -24.64 -11.31
N PRO A 57 -8.59 -23.83 -11.00
CA PRO A 57 -8.15 -23.66 -9.62
C PRO A 57 -9.19 -22.93 -8.78
N ILE A 58 -9.38 -23.39 -7.55
CA ILE A 58 -10.23 -22.74 -6.55
C ILE A 58 -9.40 -21.69 -5.79
N TYR A 59 -9.99 -20.51 -5.60
CA TYR A 59 -9.40 -19.42 -4.84
C TYR A 59 -10.20 -19.13 -3.58
N ASN A 60 -9.49 -18.87 -2.48
CA ASN A 60 -10.05 -18.22 -1.31
C ASN A 60 -9.96 -16.70 -1.49
N MET A 61 -11.05 -16.00 -1.16
CA MET A 61 -11.17 -14.56 -1.31
C MET A 61 -11.38 -13.92 0.05
N ASP A 62 -10.36 -13.22 0.56
CA ASP A 62 -10.43 -12.52 1.85
C ASP A 62 -10.38 -11.01 1.66
N LEU A 63 -11.33 -10.29 2.27
CA LEU A 63 -11.43 -8.84 2.13
C LEU A 63 -10.53 -8.12 3.14
N HIS A 64 -9.53 -7.41 2.64
CA HIS A 64 -8.64 -6.55 3.41
C HIS A 64 -9.01 -5.08 3.29
N GLN A 65 -8.58 -4.31 4.29
CA GLN A 65 -8.86 -2.88 4.43
C GLN A 65 -7.56 -2.12 4.69
N TYR A 66 -7.28 -1.12 3.88
CA TYR A 66 -6.08 -0.28 3.98
C TYR A 66 -6.48 1.18 4.16
N ALA A 67 -5.89 1.84 5.15
CA ALA A 67 -6.10 3.26 5.42
C ALA A 67 -4.87 4.08 5.05
N ASP A 68 -5.09 5.28 4.50
CA ASP A 68 -4.01 6.21 4.23
C ASP A 68 -3.40 6.74 5.54
N MET A 69 -2.13 6.40 5.78
CA MET A 69 -1.39 6.83 6.96
C MET A 69 -1.21 8.35 7.03
N ALA A 70 -1.21 9.08 5.91
CA ALA A 70 -1.16 10.54 5.91
C ALA A 70 -2.47 11.13 6.46
N THR A 71 -3.61 10.60 6.04
CA THR A 71 -4.91 10.91 6.64
C THR A 71 -4.91 10.67 8.14
N LEU A 72 -4.44 9.50 8.61
CA LEU A 72 -4.38 9.20 10.05
C LEU A 72 -3.45 10.16 10.81
N LYS A 73 -2.26 10.44 10.27
CA LYS A 73 -1.28 11.37 10.87
C LYS A 73 -1.85 12.78 11.04
N ASN A 74 -2.61 13.27 10.08
CA ASN A 74 -3.12 14.64 10.08
C ASN A 74 -4.36 14.83 10.98
N ASN A 75 -5.04 13.74 11.35
CA ASN A 75 -6.31 13.80 12.07
C ASN A 75 -6.26 13.21 13.49
N LEU A 76 -5.21 12.47 13.83
CA LEU A 76 -5.00 11.91 15.17
C LEU A 76 -3.98 12.73 15.95
N ASP A 77 -4.14 12.77 17.27
CA ASP A 77 -3.09 13.31 18.14
C ASP A 77 -1.83 12.41 18.10
N PRO A 78 -0.65 12.96 18.43
CA PRO A 78 0.62 12.21 18.32
C PRO A 78 0.64 10.89 19.08
N GLU A 79 0.04 10.83 20.27
CA GLU A 79 0.03 9.62 21.09
C GLU A 79 -0.84 8.53 20.45
N THR A 80 -2.03 8.91 19.98
CA THR A 80 -2.93 7.99 19.28
C THR A 80 -2.36 7.53 17.94
N PHE A 81 -1.71 8.42 17.19
CA PHE A 81 -1.05 8.06 15.93
C PHE A 81 0.10 7.05 16.16
N ASP A 82 0.89 7.24 17.23
CA ASP A 82 1.96 6.29 17.57
C ASP A 82 1.41 4.92 17.98
N LYS A 83 0.24 4.85 18.63
CA LYS A 83 -0.44 3.55 18.89
C LYS A 83 -0.81 2.82 17.60
N VAL A 84 -1.31 3.52 16.59
CA VAL A 84 -1.58 2.94 15.26
C VAL A 84 -0.29 2.43 14.62
N ARG A 85 0.78 3.23 14.65
CA ARG A 85 2.09 2.83 14.10
C ARG A 85 2.61 1.56 14.75
N LEU A 86 2.56 1.48 16.08
CA LEU A 86 2.98 0.30 16.83
C LEU A 86 2.14 -0.94 16.50
N ALA A 87 0.82 -0.79 16.34
CA ALA A 87 -0.05 -1.89 15.93
C ALA A 87 0.30 -2.45 14.54
N LEU A 88 0.85 -1.60 13.65
CA LEU A 88 1.36 -1.99 12.34
C LEU A 88 2.83 -2.45 12.37
N GLY A 89 3.44 -2.62 13.55
CA GLY A 89 4.84 -3.02 13.70
C GLY A 89 5.86 -1.92 13.40
N LEU A 90 5.43 -0.66 13.32
CA LEU A 90 6.29 0.50 13.07
C LEU A 90 6.72 1.17 14.38
N GLU A 91 7.85 1.87 14.35
CA GLU A 91 8.29 2.69 15.48
C GLU A 91 7.49 3.98 15.60
N PRO A 92 7.38 4.57 16.81
CA PRO A 92 6.86 5.92 17.02
C PRO A 92 7.46 6.93 16.05
N LEU A 93 6.66 7.89 15.60
CA LEU A 93 7.02 8.78 14.50
C LEU A 93 8.33 9.54 14.76
N ALA A 94 8.51 10.06 15.99
CA ALA A 94 9.72 10.80 16.36
C ALA A 94 10.99 9.92 16.33
N ILE A 95 10.89 8.66 16.76
CA ILE A 95 12.01 7.71 16.75
C ILE A 95 12.36 7.34 15.31
N ALA A 96 11.35 7.01 14.50
CA ALA A 96 11.53 6.68 13.09
C ALA A 96 12.18 7.85 12.32
N ALA A 97 11.73 9.08 12.57
CA ALA A 97 12.27 10.27 11.94
C ALA A 97 13.75 10.49 12.30
N LYS A 98 14.12 10.33 13.58
CA LYS A 98 15.51 10.44 14.03
C LYS A 98 16.41 9.42 13.33
N LYS A 99 16.00 8.15 13.27
CA LYS A 99 16.77 7.12 12.56
C LYS A 99 16.92 7.41 11.06
N GLY A 100 15.85 7.89 10.43
CA GLY A 100 15.89 8.30 9.01
C GLY A 100 16.88 9.44 8.76
N GLN A 101 16.95 10.41 9.68
CA GLN A 101 17.93 11.50 9.62
C GLN A 101 19.37 10.98 9.73
N GLU A 102 19.64 10.08 10.68
CA GLU A 102 20.97 9.48 10.86
C GLU A 102 21.42 8.71 9.60
N ILE A 103 20.51 7.96 8.96
CA ILE A 103 20.80 7.26 7.70
C ILE A 103 21.11 8.27 6.58
N SER A 104 20.26 9.30 6.44
CA SER A 104 20.43 10.33 5.41
C SER A 104 21.73 11.10 5.57
N GLN A 105 22.14 11.36 6.82
CA GLN A 105 23.41 11.99 7.13
C GLN A 105 24.60 11.13 6.71
N LYS A 106 24.60 9.84 7.05
CA LYS A 106 25.66 8.90 6.63
C LYS A 106 25.79 8.83 5.11
N VAL A 107 24.68 8.84 4.37
CA VAL A 107 24.73 8.86 2.90
C VAL A 107 25.41 10.12 2.39
N ARG A 108 25.04 11.29 2.93
CA ARG A 108 25.67 12.58 2.54
C ARG A 108 27.16 12.62 2.85
N GLU A 109 27.59 12.06 3.97
CA GLU A 109 29.00 12.00 4.36
C GLU A 109 29.84 11.12 3.42
N ASN A 110 29.24 10.10 2.79
CA ASN A 110 29.93 9.20 1.85
C ASN A 110 29.86 9.64 0.37
N LEU A 111 29.15 10.73 0.06
CA LEU A 111 29.08 11.32 -1.29
C LEU A 111 30.09 12.47 -1.50
N ASN A 112 30.78 12.89 -0.43
CA ASN A 112 31.88 13.87 -0.44
C ASN A 112 33.23 13.16 -0.29
#